data_AF-A0A8T7JKX2-F1
#
_entry.id   AF-A0A8T7JKX2-F1
#
_cell.length_a   1.000
_cell.length_b   1.000
_cell.length_c   1.000
_cell.angle_alpha   90.00
_cell.angle_beta   90.00
_cell.angle_gamma   90.00
#
_symmetry.space_group_name_H-M   'P 1'
#
loop_
_entity.id
_entity.type
_entity.pdbx_description
1 polymer ?
#
loop_
_entity_poly.entity_id
_entity_poly.type
_entity_poly.pdbx_seq_one_letter_code
_entity_poly.pdbx_strand_id
1 'polypeptide(L)'
;MQENIMNAFTEQAKSFYSPLNKLSALMVENMEKMTEFQLESIKSYADITMSQMKKAIDVKDVESLRSFSTSQAEAASTVNKKIMEDAKSLSDLATDFKDKVEAIWEEAKPTSKPAEKKATKAA
;
A
#
# COMPACT_ATOMS: atom_id res chain seq x y z
N MET A 1 14.32 31.84 -30.70
CA MET A 1 13.73 30.59 -31.23
C MET A 1 14.46 29.34 -30.73
N GLN A 2 15.80 29.26 -30.82
CA GLN A 2 16.56 28.11 -30.31
C GLN A 2 16.41 27.87 -28.79
N GLU A 3 16.43 28.93 -27.97
CA GLU A 3 16.22 28.81 -26.51
C GLU A 3 14.82 28.29 -26.14
N ASN A 4 13.77 28.74 -26.86
CA ASN A 4 12.41 28.24 -26.64
C ASN A 4 12.27 26.75 -27.01
N ILE A 5 13.00 26.28 -28.02
CA ILE A 5 13.01 24.86 -28.42
C ILE A 5 13.79 24.02 -27.40
N MET A 6 14.94 24.52 -26.91
CA MET A 6 15.72 23.83 -25.87
C MET A 6 14.97 23.75 -24.53
N ASN A 7 14.26 24.82 -24.15
CA ASN A 7 13.44 24.82 -22.94
C ASN A 7 12.22 23.90 -23.08
N ALA A 8 11.52 23.92 -24.22
CA ALA A 8 10.40 23.03 -24.48
C ALA A 8 10.84 21.55 -24.49
N PHE A 9 11.99 21.23 -25.09
CA PHE A 9 12.54 19.88 -25.08
C PHE A 9 12.95 19.43 -23.67
N THR A 10 13.53 20.32 -22.87
CA THR A 10 13.90 20.04 -21.48
C THR A 10 12.67 19.80 -20.60
N GLU A 11 11.62 20.61 -20.75
CA GLU A 11 10.36 20.43 -20.02
C GLU A 11 9.62 19.16 -20.47
N GLN A 12 9.63 18.85 -21.78
CA GLN A 12 9.11 17.59 -22.31
C GLN A 12 9.90 16.38 -21.77
N ALA A 13 11.23 16.45 -21.73
CA ALA A 13 12.06 15.38 -21.17
C ALA A 13 11.76 15.18 -19.67
N LYS A 14 11.66 16.27 -18.88
CA LYS A 14 11.24 16.20 -17.47
C LYS A 14 9.86 15.57 -17.29
N SER A 15 8.91 15.83 -18.19
CA SER A 15 7.56 15.23 -18.13
C SER A 15 7.58 13.72 -18.36
N PHE A 16 8.59 13.18 -19.05
CA PHE A 16 8.74 11.73 -19.27
C PHE A 16 9.56 11.03 -18.18
N TYR A 17 10.60 11.67 -17.65
CA TYR A 17 11.48 11.04 -16.63
C TYR A 17 10.91 11.12 -15.21
N SER A 18 10.15 12.17 -14.88
CA SER A 18 9.56 12.34 -13.54
C SER A 18 8.57 11.23 -13.16
N PRO A 19 7.61 10.82 -14.02
CA PRO A 19 6.67 9.73 -13.71
C PRO A 19 7.35 8.38 -13.51
N LEU A 20 8.40 8.06 -14.28
CA LEU A 20 9.12 6.79 -14.16
C LEU A 20 9.86 6.67 -12.83
N ASN A 21 10.49 7.75 -12.36
CA ASN A 21 11.13 7.78 -11.05
C ASN A 21 10.10 7.65 -9.91
N LYS A 22 8.96 8.35 -10.03
CA LYS A 22 7.86 8.24 -9.04
C LYS A 22 7.26 6.84 -9.00
N LEU A 23 7.08 6.19 -10.14
CA LEU A 23 6.60 4.81 -10.21
C LEU A 23 7.60 3.84 -9.56
N SER A 24 8.90 4.03 -9.80
CA SER A 24 9.94 3.22 -9.18
C SER A 24 9.95 3.39 -7.66
N ALA A 25 9.83 4.63 -7.18
CA ALA A 25 9.71 4.93 -5.75
C ALA A 25 8.45 4.31 -5.14
N LEU A 26 7.31 4.38 -5.84
CA LEU A 26 6.05 3.76 -5.41
C LEU A 26 6.17 2.23 -5.26
N MET A 27 6.89 1.57 -6.17
CA MET A 27 7.12 0.13 -6.06
C MET A 27 7.95 -0.24 -4.82
N VAL A 28 8.95 0.57 -4.49
CA VAL A 28 9.76 0.38 -3.27
C VAL A 28 8.91 0.64 -2.02
N GLU A 29 8.14 1.73 -1.99
CA GLU A 29 7.24 2.04 -0.87
C GLU A 29 6.22 0.91 -0.66
N ASN A 30 5.64 0.37 -1.72
CA ASN A 30 4.73 -0.77 -1.61
C ASN A 30 5.42 -2.03 -1.09
N MET A 31 6.66 -2.28 -1.50
CA MET A 31 7.43 -3.42 -0.99
C MET A 31 7.67 -3.29 0.52
N GLU A 32 7.99 -2.09 0.98
CA GLU A 32 8.13 -1.76 2.41
C GLU A 32 6.82 -2.03 3.15
N LYS A 33 5.70 -1.45 2.68
CA LYS A 33 4.38 -1.65 3.29
C LYS A 33 3.92 -3.11 3.32
N MET A 34 4.17 -3.85 2.24
CA MET A 34 3.86 -5.29 2.18
C MET A 34 4.73 -6.09 3.15
N THR A 35 5.98 -5.69 3.35
CA THR A 35 6.89 -6.32 4.32
C THR A 35 6.45 -6.02 5.74
N GLU A 36 6.08 -4.77 6.05
CA GLU A 36 5.49 -4.38 7.33
C GLU A 36 4.24 -5.19 7.63
N PHE A 37 3.31 -5.28 6.68
CA PHE A 37 2.12 -6.11 6.79
C PHE A 37 2.46 -7.57 7.13
N GLN A 38 3.39 -8.19 6.41
CA GLN A 38 3.81 -9.57 6.69
C GLN A 38 4.42 -9.73 8.10
N LEU A 39 5.25 -8.78 8.53
CA LEU A 39 5.86 -8.80 9.87
C LEU A 39 4.80 -8.63 10.97
N GLU A 40 3.85 -7.72 10.79
CA GLU A 40 2.75 -7.49 11.73
C GLU A 40 1.82 -8.70 11.85
N SER A 41 1.47 -9.35 10.73
CA SER A 41 0.70 -10.59 10.74
C SER A 41 1.46 -11.70 11.48
N ILE A 42 2.74 -11.93 11.15
CA ILE A 42 3.57 -12.94 11.82
C ILE A 42 3.61 -12.70 13.33
N LYS A 43 3.88 -11.45 13.75
CA LYS A 43 3.92 -11.08 15.16
C LYS A 43 2.57 -11.33 15.83
N SER A 44 1.47 -10.90 15.21
CA SER A 44 0.12 -11.07 15.76
C SER A 44 -0.25 -12.55 15.94
N TYR A 45 0.06 -13.40 14.94
CA TYR A 45 -0.20 -14.84 15.05
C TYR A 45 0.70 -15.50 16.09
N ALA A 46 1.98 -15.11 16.18
CA ALA A 46 2.88 -15.60 17.22
C ALA A 46 2.37 -15.23 18.62
N ASP A 47 1.87 -14.00 18.82
CA ASP A 47 1.28 -13.55 20.09
C ASP A 47 0.04 -14.37 20.47
N ILE A 48 -0.83 -14.70 19.49
CA ILE A 48 -1.99 -15.58 19.70
C ILE A 48 -1.53 -16.97 20.16
N THR A 49 -0.55 -17.55 19.47
CA THR A 49 -0.04 -18.89 19.80
C THR A 49 0.66 -18.92 21.16
N MET A 50 1.50 -17.93 21.47
CA MET A 50 2.17 -17.82 22.76
C MET A 50 1.16 -17.64 23.91
N SER A 51 0.14 -16.83 23.69
CA SER A 51 -0.96 -16.65 24.66
C SER A 51 -1.67 -17.98 24.95
N GLN A 52 -1.97 -18.76 23.91
CA GLN A 52 -2.57 -20.09 24.08
C GLN A 52 -1.64 -21.09 24.75
N MET A 53 -0.35 -21.09 24.41
CA MET A 53 0.64 -21.95 25.05
C MET A 53 0.76 -21.64 26.55
N LYS A 54 0.78 -20.37 26.93
CA LYS A 54 0.79 -19.95 28.34
C LYS A 54 -0.45 -20.46 29.08
N LYS A 55 -1.64 -20.26 28.51
CA LYS A 55 -2.90 -20.75 29.08
C LYS A 55 -2.92 -22.28 29.21
N ALA A 56 -2.31 -23.01 28.27
CA ALA A 56 -2.20 -24.46 28.33
C ALA A 56 -1.27 -24.96 29.45
N ILE A 57 -0.12 -24.29 29.66
CA ILE A 57 0.84 -24.64 30.72
C ILE A 57 0.27 -24.35 32.12
N ASP A 58 -0.65 -23.39 32.23
CA ASP A 58 -1.33 -23.07 33.49
C ASP A 58 -2.43 -24.07 33.89
N VAL A 59 -2.73 -25.08 33.05
CA VAL A 59 -3.70 -26.15 33.36
C VAL A 59 -3.10 -27.14 34.36
N LYS A 60 -3.68 -27.21 35.55
CA LYS A 60 -3.22 -28.06 36.67
C LYS A 60 -4.33 -28.90 37.31
N ASP A 61 -5.58 -28.59 37.01
CA ASP A 61 -6.78 -29.18 37.61
C ASP A 61 -8.01 -28.99 36.69
N VAL A 62 -9.16 -29.51 37.12
CA VAL A 62 -10.42 -29.45 36.35
C VAL A 62 -10.94 -28.01 36.19
N GLU A 63 -10.66 -27.12 37.14
CA GLU A 63 -11.09 -25.72 37.09
C GLU A 63 -10.29 -24.94 36.04
N SER A 64 -8.97 -25.08 36.04
CA SER A 64 -8.06 -24.53 35.03
C SER A 64 -8.29 -25.15 33.64
N LEU A 65 -8.68 -26.43 33.56
CA LEU A 65 -9.11 -27.06 32.30
C LEU A 65 -10.37 -26.38 31.73
N ARG A 66 -11.35 -26.07 32.59
CA ARG A 66 -12.57 -25.35 32.19
C ARG A 66 -12.24 -23.93 31.71
N SER A 67 -11.34 -23.24 32.42
CA SER A 67 -10.85 -21.92 32.01
C SER A 67 -10.14 -21.97 30.64
N PHE A 68 -9.27 -22.96 30.43
CA PHE A 68 -8.63 -23.20 29.15
C PHE A 68 -9.65 -23.45 28.03
N SER A 69 -10.67 -24.28 28.27
CA SER A 69 -11.75 -24.51 27.29
C SER A 69 -12.48 -23.23 26.89
N THR A 70 -12.75 -22.33 27.85
CA THR A 70 -13.35 -21.02 27.55
C THR A 70 -12.40 -20.16 26.70
N SER A 71 -11.11 -20.22 27.00
CA SER A 71 -10.09 -19.46 26.28
C SER A 71 -9.90 -19.86 24.81
N GLN A 72 -10.35 -21.07 24.42
CA GLN A 72 -10.34 -21.50 23.03
C GLN A 72 -11.36 -20.74 22.17
N ALA A 73 -12.54 -20.43 22.74
CA ALA A 73 -13.54 -19.60 22.06
C ALA A 73 -13.04 -18.16 21.88
N GLU A 74 -12.33 -17.63 22.88
CA GLU A 74 -11.66 -16.33 22.78
C GLU A 74 -10.56 -16.35 21.70
N ALA A 75 -9.76 -17.42 21.64
CA ALA A 75 -8.75 -17.61 20.60
C ALA A 75 -9.36 -17.52 19.21
N ALA A 76 -10.44 -18.27 18.99
CA ALA A 76 -11.16 -18.30 17.71
C ALA A 76 -11.70 -16.91 17.35
N SER A 77 -12.26 -16.19 18.32
CA SER A 77 -12.71 -14.80 18.11
C SER A 77 -11.56 -13.87 17.74
N THR A 78 -10.42 -13.96 18.44
CA THR A 78 -9.23 -13.15 18.14
C THR A 78 -8.66 -13.47 16.77
N VAL A 79 -8.55 -14.75 16.39
CA VAL A 79 -8.11 -15.16 15.05
C VAL A 79 -9.06 -14.62 13.98
N ASN A 80 -10.37 -14.74 14.16
CA ASN A 80 -11.34 -14.19 13.20
C ASN A 80 -11.21 -12.67 13.05
N LYS A 81 -11.05 -11.94 14.16
CA LYS A 81 -10.78 -10.49 14.12
C LYS A 81 -9.49 -10.19 13.35
N LYS A 82 -8.42 -10.94 13.60
CA LYS A 82 -7.16 -10.78 12.86
C LYS A 82 -7.31 -11.03 11.36
N ILE A 83 -8.05 -12.06 10.95
CA ILE A 83 -8.33 -12.29 9.53
C ILE A 83 -9.06 -11.09 8.90
N MET A 84 -10.03 -10.51 9.61
CA MET A 84 -10.77 -9.34 9.12
C MET A 84 -9.87 -8.08 9.06
N GLU A 85 -9.03 -7.86 10.07
CA GLU A 85 -8.06 -6.77 10.11
C GLU A 85 -7.02 -6.90 8.98
N ASP A 86 -6.52 -8.10 8.73
CA ASP A 86 -5.55 -8.38 7.67
C ASP A 86 -6.20 -8.18 6.29
N ALA A 87 -7.43 -8.64 6.09
CA ALA A 87 -8.18 -8.42 4.86
C ALA A 87 -8.43 -6.91 4.61
N LYS A 88 -8.76 -6.15 5.66
CA LYS A 88 -8.90 -4.70 5.56
C LYS A 88 -7.57 -4.04 5.20
N SER A 89 -6.49 -4.40 5.88
CA SER A 89 -5.15 -3.84 5.63
C SER A 89 -4.69 -4.11 4.20
N LEU A 90 -4.91 -5.32 3.69
CA LEU A 90 -4.61 -5.66 2.30
C LEU A 90 -5.45 -4.84 1.30
N SER A 91 -6.74 -4.66 1.58
CA SER A 91 -7.62 -3.81 0.76
C SER A 91 -7.16 -2.35 0.76
N ASP A 92 -6.75 -1.83 1.91
CA ASP A 92 -6.27 -0.47 2.06
C ASP A 92 -4.94 -0.28 1.30
N LEU A 93 -4.01 -1.25 1.38
CA LEU A 93 -2.76 -1.25 0.59
C LEU A 93 -3.01 -1.28 -0.93
N ALA A 94 -3.95 -2.10 -1.38
CA ALA A 94 -4.31 -2.17 -2.80
C ALA A 94 -4.92 -0.85 -3.30
N THR A 95 -5.75 -0.22 -2.47
CA THR A 95 -6.37 1.07 -2.78
C THR A 95 -5.32 2.19 -2.83
N ASP A 96 -4.44 2.29 -1.82
CA ASP A 96 -3.35 3.28 -1.78
C ASP A 96 -2.43 3.17 -3.01
N PHE A 97 -2.07 1.95 -3.41
CA PHE A 97 -1.26 1.74 -4.61
C PHE A 97 -1.98 2.22 -5.86
N LYS A 98 -3.25 1.82 -6.04
CA LYS A 98 -4.06 2.21 -7.18
C LYS A 98 -4.16 3.73 -7.28
N ASP A 99 -4.51 4.39 -6.20
CA ASP A 99 -4.70 5.85 -6.16
C ASP A 99 -3.40 6.59 -6.50
N LYS A 100 -2.25 6.09 -6.02
CA LYS A 100 -0.94 6.67 -6.34
C LYS A 100 -0.51 6.44 -7.78
N VAL A 101 -0.82 5.27 -8.36
CA VAL A 101 -0.59 5.02 -9.79
C VAL A 101 -1.44 5.97 -10.64
N GLU A 102 -2.72 6.13 -10.31
CA GLU A 102 -3.61 7.06 -10.99
C GLU A 102 -3.09 8.51 -10.89
N ALA A 103 -2.62 8.94 -9.72
CA ALA A 103 -2.02 10.26 -9.54
C ALA A 103 -0.76 10.47 -10.40
N ILE A 104 0.16 9.49 -10.43
CA ILE A 104 1.36 9.56 -11.29
C ILE A 104 0.97 9.66 -12.77
N TRP A 105 -0.08 8.94 -13.19
CA TRP A 105 -0.57 8.97 -14.56
C TRP A 105 -1.20 10.33 -14.93
N GLU A 106 -2.01 10.90 -14.04
CA GLU A 106 -2.62 12.22 -14.25
C GLU A 106 -1.55 13.33 -14.35
N GLU A 107 -0.48 13.26 -13.56
CA GLU A 107 0.66 14.17 -13.65
C GLU A 107 1.49 14.00 -14.94
N ALA A 108 1.53 12.77 -15.47
CA ALA A 108 2.25 12.45 -16.70
C ALA A 108 1.52 12.90 -17.98
N LYS A 109 0.24 13.29 -17.89
CA LYS A 109 -0.51 13.79 -19.05
C LYS A 109 0.17 15.04 -19.60
N PRO A 110 0.53 15.07 -20.90
CA PRO A 110 1.14 16.24 -21.49
C PRO A 110 0.15 17.41 -21.39
N THR A 111 0.62 18.54 -20.87
CA THR A 111 -0.09 19.83 -20.90
C THR A 111 -0.09 20.39 -22.32
N SER A 112 -0.73 19.68 -23.25
CA SER A 112 -0.98 20.21 -24.59
C SER A 112 -2.07 21.28 -24.48
N LYS A 113 -1.68 22.53 -24.20
CA LYS A 113 -2.46 23.65 -24.72
C LYS A 113 -2.43 23.50 -26.25
N PRO A 114 -3.60 23.40 -26.93
CA PRO A 114 -3.61 23.44 -28.39
C PRO A 114 -2.97 24.77 -28.78
N ALA A 115 -1.88 24.72 -29.55
CA ALA A 115 -1.31 25.91 -30.15
C ALA A 115 -2.43 26.61 -30.93
N GLU A 116 -2.87 27.78 -30.46
CA GLU A 116 -3.78 28.65 -31.20
C GLU A 116 -3.27 28.76 -32.63
N LYS A 117 -4.13 28.39 -33.59
CA LYS A 117 -3.91 28.63 -35.01
C LYS A 117 -3.83 30.13 -35.28
N LYS A 118 -2.70 30.78 -34.96
CA LYS A 118 -2.31 32.04 -35.62
C LYS A 118 -1.64 31.70 -36.95
N ALA A 119 -2.46 31.26 -37.90
CA ALA A 119 -2.12 31.38 -39.31
C ALA A 119 -2.67 32.73 -39.80
N THR A 120 -1.95 33.79 -39.47
CA THR A 120 -1.95 35.00 -40.28
C THR A 120 -1.44 34.60 -41.66
N LYS A 121 -2.29 34.63 -42.69
CA LYS A 121 -1.82 34.81 -44.06
C LYS A 121 -2.75 35.77 -44.77
N ALA A 122 -2.37 37.04 -44.70
CA ALA A 122 -2.63 37.98 -45.76
C ALA A 122 -2.00 37.46 -47.05
N ALA A 123 -2.79 37.40 -48.11
CA ALA A 123 -2.43 37.62 -49.50
C ALA A 123 -3.70 38.04 -50.22
#